data_AF-A0A3D1MZM6-F1
#
_entry.id   AF-A0A3D1MZM6-F1
#
_cell.length_a   1.000
_cell.length_b   1.000
_cell.length_c   1.000
_cell.angle_alpha   90.00
_cell.angle_beta   90.00
_cell.angle_gamma   90.00
#
_symmetry.space_group_name_H-M   'P 1'
#
loop_
_entity.id
_entity.type
_entity.pdbx_description
1 polymer ?
#
loop_
_entity_poly.entity_id
_entity_poly.type
_entity_poly.pdbx_seq_one_letter_code
_entity_poly.pdbx_strand_id
1 'polypeptide(L)'
;MTIRRKRALSSDEARRVRQQGHNDALQFALELGLTRDYENDRQAKKDVIDPSGDAHSLKSGLKKWQIFLYRRERFLNDSAFILMNGIGALLVECIDAFPVSFDAYVLDKAAAKAKLQDPMVRLAERLRAPGRLKGFILKAIFNGGEVNYLTVKHQGKFHIFHNTDVANVFGEFEICNSLARKEGDVPNQKVLLRWNGVNVGEIEMRNDSIIHYREIRFNMIKPRAMELLFSKIPHKSTFSPMVEVYGAADKRFGRWRAKR
;
A
#
# COMPACT_ATOMS: atom_id res chain seq x y z
N MET A 1 1.04 -35.45 1.73
CA MET A 1 1.28 -33.99 1.64
C MET A 1 0.10 -33.33 0.96
N THR A 2 -0.81 -32.72 1.72
CA THR A 2 -1.99 -32.06 1.15
C THR A 2 -1.58 -30.72 0.54
N ILE A 3 -1.51 -30.66 -0.78
CA ILE A 3 -1.25 -29.42 -1.54
C ILE A 3 -2.32 -28.40 -1.12
N ARG A 4 -1.89 -27.31 -0.46
CA ARG A 4 -2.79 -26.23 -0.05
C ARG A 4 -3.60 -25.77 -1.27
N ARG A 5 -4.95 -25.79 -1.17
CA ARG A 5 -5.84 -25.10 -2.12
C ARG A 5 -5.29 -23.69 -2.37
N LYS A 6 -5.06 -23.33 -3.64
CA LYS A 6 -4.47 -22.06 -4.07
C LYS A 6 -5.15 -20.90 -3.34
N ARG A 7 -4.41 -20.24 -2.44
CA ARG A 7 -4.82 -18.97 -1.80
C ARG A 7 -4.57 -17.77 -2.71
N ALA A 8 -3.88 -17.98 -3.82
CA ALA A 8 -3.62 -16.98 -4.85
C ALA A 8 -4.69 -17.05 -5.94
N LEU A 9 -5.06 -15.90 -6.50
CA LEU A 9 -5.92 -15.81 -7.67
C LEU A 9 -5.31 -16.61 -8.82
N SER A 10 -6.15 -17.15 -9.70
CA SER A 10 -5.66 -17.66 -10.98
C SER A 10 -5.07 -16.52 -11.82
N SER A 11 -4.24 -16.86 -12.81
CA SER A 11 -3.67 -15.85 -13.72
C SER A 11 -4.75 -15.01 -14.41
N ASP A 12 -5.88 -15.62 -14.74
CA ASP A 12 -7.02 -14.96 -15.38
C ASP A 12 -7.77 -14.04 -14.41
N GLU A 13 -8.01 -14.49 -13.18
CA GLU A 13 -8.61 -13.66 -12.14
C GLU A 13 -7.72 -12.47 -11.80
N ALA A 14 -6.40 -12.68 -11.69
CA ALA A 14 -5.44 -11.59 -11.47
C ALA A 14 -5.44 -10.61 -12.65
N ARG A 15 -5.56 -11.10 -13.90
CA ARG A 15 -5.71 -10.25 -15.08
C ARG A 15 -7.01 -9.44 -15.03
N ARG A 16 -8.14 -10.06 -14.68
CA ARG A 16 -9.44 -9.37 -14.52
C ARG A 16 -9.38 -8.28 -13.46
N VAL A 17 -8.76 -8.55 -12.31
CA VAL A 17 -8.58 -7.54 -11.25
C VAL A 17 -7.73 -6.36 -11.72
N ARG A 18 -6.64 -6.62 -12.46
CA ARG A 18 -5.82 -5.55 -13.04
C ARG A 18 -6.61 -4.73 -14.07
N GLN A 19 -7.32 -5.40 -14.96
CA GLN A 19 -8.16 -4.72 -15.95
C GLN A 19 -9.22 -3.85 -15.29
N GLN A 20 -9.87 -4.34 -14.22
CA GLN A 20 -10.82 -3.54 -13.46
C GLN A 20 -10.18 -2.29 -12.86
N GLY A 21 -8.94 -2.39 -12.35
CA GLY A 21 -8.19 -1.24 -11.88
C GLY A 21 -7.98 -0.18 -12.95
N HIS A 22 -7.59 -0.58 -14.17
CA HIS A 22 -7.48 0.33 -15.31
C HIS A 22 -8.83 0.95 -15.70
N ASN A 23 -9.89 0.15 -15.75
CA ASN A 23 -11.23 0.64 -16.06
C ASN A 23 -11.71 1.65 -15.00
N ASP A 24 -11.42 1.43 -13.72
CA ASP A 24 -11.76 2.36 -12.64
C ASP A 24 -10.95 3.67 -12.74
N ALA A 25 -9.69 3.60 -13.15
CA ALA A 25 -8.85 4.79 -13.38
C ALA A 25 -9.36 5.62 -14.56
N LEU A 26 -9.68 4.96 -15.68
CA LEU A 26 -10.31 5.61 -16.83
C LEU A 26 -11.66 6.23 -16.45
N GLN A 27 -12.52 5.50 -15.73
CA GLN A 27 -13.79 6.04 -15.27
C GLN A 27 -13.58 7.30 -14.42
N PHE A 28 -12.62 7.29 -13.49
CA PHE A 28 -12.31 8.48 -12.69
C PHE A 28 -11.83 9.64 -13.57
N ALA A 29 -10.94 9.39 -14.53
CA ALA A 29 -10.47 10.42 -15.45
C ALA A 29 -11.62 11.06 -16.25
N LEU A 30 -12.57 10.26 -16.72
CA LEU A 30 -13.77 10.75 -17.41
C LEU A 30 -14.65 11.64 -16.50
N GLU A 31 -14.81 11.30 -15.22
CA GLU A 31 -15.52 12.14 -14.24
C GLU A 31 -14.86 13.52 -14.03
N LEU A 32 -13.55 13.61 -14.25
CA LEU A 32 -12.81 14.88 -14.21
C LEU A 32 -12.93 15.71 -15.50
N GLY A 33 -13.53 15.14 -16.55
CA GLY A 33 -13.63 15.73 -17.88
C GLY A 33 -12.40 15.51 -18.76
N LEU A 34 -11.56 14.51 -18.43
CA LEU A 34 -10.44 14.07 -19.27
C LEU A 34 -10.95 13.08 -20.33
N THR A 35 -10.21 12.93 -21.43
CA THR A 35 -10.54 11.97 -22.50
C THR A 35 -9.91 10.59 -22.29
N ARG A 36 -8.90 10.50 -21.42
CA ARG A 36 -8.16 9.29 -21.08
C ARG A 36 -7.54 9.40 -19.69
N ASP A 37 -7.19 8.27 -19.09
CA ASP A 37 -6.33 8.19 -17.91
C ASP A 37 -4.86 8.45 -18.26
N TYR A 38 -4.00 8.49 -17.24
CA TYR A 38 -2.59 8.80 -17.41
C TYR A 38 -1.83 7.61 -18.03
N GLU A 39 -1.31 7.78 -19.25
CA GLU A 39 -0.66 6.70 -20.01
C GLU A 39 0.84 6.47 -19.69
N ASN A 40 1.43 7.12 -18.68
CA ASN A 40 2.90 7.11 -18.51
C ASN A 40 3.42 6.37 -17.27
N ASP A 41 4.61 5.78 -17.45
CA ASP A 41 5.45 4.98 -16.55
C ASP A 41 4.72 3.90 -15.71
N ARG A 42 4.88 2.63 -16.13
CA ARG A 42 4.37 1.44 -15.41
C ARG A 42 4.90 1.32 -13.97
N GLN A 43 5.97 2.04 -13.62
CA GLN A 43 6.54 2.06 -12.26
C GLN A 43 6.06 3.25 -11.42
N ALA A 44 5.41 4.26 -12.02
CA ALA A 44 4.89 5.39 -11.29
C ALA A 44 3.64 5.00 -10.47
N LYS A 45 3.44 5.67 -9.33
CA LYS A 45 2.22 5.54 -8.52
C LYS A 45 1.11 6.50 -8.94
N LYS A 46 1.29 7.16 -10.08
CA LYS A 46 0.40 8.18 -10.62
C LYS A 46 -0.55 7.48 -11.57
N ASP A 47 -1.79 7.30 -11.15
CA ASP A 47 -2.81 6.62 -11.94
C ASP A 47 -3.61 7.63 -12.80
N VAL A 48 -3.85 8.84 -12.27
CA VAL A 48 -4.51 9.94 -12.99
C VAL A 48 -3.84 11.27 -12.61
N ILE A 49 -3.66 12.16 -13.60
CA ILE A 49 -3.26 13.56 -13.39
C ILE A 49 -4.49 14.42 -13.70
N ASP A 50 -4.94 15.20 -12.73
CA ASP A 50 -6.10 16.06 -12.91
C ASP A 50 -5.77 17.30 -13.77
N PRO A 51 -6.79 18.08 -14.20
CA PRO A 51 -6.54 19.30 -14.99
C PRO A 51 -5.77 20.42 -14.25
N SER A 52 -5.62 20.34 -12.93
CA SER A 52 -4.71 21.23 -12.17
C SER A 52 -3.25 20.75 -12.21
N GLY A 53 -2.98 19.56 -12.76
CA GLY A 53 -1.66 18.94 -12.76
C GLY A 53 -1.34 18.15 -11.48
N ASP A 54 -2.31 17.99 -10.57
CA ASP A 54 -2.12 17.21 -9.36
C ASP A 54 -2.28 15.70 -9.65
N ALA A 55 -1.45 14.89 -9.00
CA ALA A 55 -1.41 13.45 -9.20
C ALA A 55 -2.28 12.69 -8.19
N HIS A 56 -2.99 11.69 -8.69
CA HIS A 56 -3.82 10.77 -7.90
C HIS A 56 -3.22 9.36 -7.92
N SER A 57 -3.14 8.72 -6.75
CA SER A 57 -3.05 7.26 -6.69
C SER A 57 -4.45 6.70 -6.46
N LEU A 58 -4.93 5.95 -7.45
CA LEU A 58 -6.25 5.36 -7.45
C LEU A 58 -6.20 3.94 -6.90
N LYS A 59 -7.04 3.67 -5.90
CA LYS A 59 -7.20 2.34 -5.31
C LYS A 59 -8.63 1.86 -5.46
N SER A 60 -8.77 0.66 -6.03
CA SER A 60 -10.04 -0.05 -6.11
C SER A 60 -9.92 -1.47 -5.52
N GLY A 61 -10.87 -2.36 -5.86
CA GLY A 61 -10.98 -3.69 -5.27
C GLY A 61 -11.81 -3.72 -3.98
N LEU A 62 -12.25 -4.90 -3.55
CA LEU A 62 -13.20 -5.03 -2.43
C LEU A 62 -12.53 -5.31 -1.08
N LYS A 63 -11.49 -6.14 -1.07
CA LYS A 63 -10.95 -6.73 0.18
C LYS A 63 -9.68 -6.03 0.68
N LYS A 64 -8.71 -5.83 -0.21
CA LYS A 64 -7.37 -5.33 0.16
C LYS A 64 -6.81 -4.42 -0.93
N TRP A 65 -5.97 -3.49 -0.51
CA TRP A 65 -5.07 -2.75 -1.39
C TRP A 65 -3.67 -3.33 -1.24
N GLN A 66 -3.04 -3.68 -2.37
CA GLN A 66 -1.59 -3.86 -2.40
C GLN A 66 -0.97 -2.48 -2.60
N ILE A 67 -0.35 -1.96 -1.54
CA ILE A 67 0.30 -0.64 -1.58
C ILE A 67 1.59 -0.73 -2.39
N PHE A 68 2.38 -1.77 -2.14
CA PHE A 68 3.48 -2.15 -3.01
C PHE A 68 3.87 -3.63 -2.85
N LEU A 69 4.61 -4.11 -3.84
CA LEU A 69 5.36 -5.36 -3.81
C LEU A 69 6.73 -5.06 -4.41
N TYR A 70 7.76 -5.01 -3.57
CA TYR A 70 9.07 -4.50 -3.96
C TYR A 70 10.18 -5.51 -3.72
N ARG A 71 11.10 -5.56 -4.68
CA ARG A 71 12.35 -6.31 -4.60
C ARG A 71 13.42 -5.51 -3.89
N ARG A 72 14.50 -6.19 -3.56
CA ARG A 72 15.69 -5.66 -2.89
C ARG A 72 16.20 -4.38 -3.54
N GLU A 73 16.28 -4.36 -4.87
CA GLU A 73 16.83 -3.26 -5.66
C GLU A 73 16.04 -1.96 -5.45
N ARG A 74 14.72 -2.05 -5.24
CA ARG A 74 13.90 -0.86 -5.02
C ARG A 74 14.29 -0.15 -3.73
N PHE A 75 14.64 -0.89 -2.68
CA PHE A 75 15.05 -0.30 -1.40
C PHE A 75 16.49 0.23 -1.42
N LEU A 76 17.34 -0.31 -2.30
CA LEU A 76 18.73 0.11 -2.47
C LEU A 76 18.91 1.32 -3.38
N ASN A 77 18.05 1.49 -4.38
CA ASN A 77 18.21 2.52 -5.41
C ASN A 77 17.30 3.73 -5.22
N ASP A 78 16.23 3.60 -4.41
CA ASP A 78 15.30 4.69 -4.16
C ASP A 78 15.80 5.55 -3.00
N SER A 79 16.24 6.78 -3.31
CA SER A 79 16.85 7.71 -2.35
C SER A 79 15.99 7.94 -1.11
N ALA A 80 14.66 7.98 -1.25
CA ALA A 80 13.78 8.19 -0.11
C ALA A 80 13.76 7.00 0.85
N PHE A 81 13.91 5.75 0.36
CA PHE A 81 14.04 4.58 1.24
C PHE A 81 15.41 4.50 1.91
N ILE A 82 16.48 4.88 1.19
CA ILE A 82 17.85 4.96 1.72
C ILE A 82 17.90 5.95 2.89
N LEU A 83 17.34 7.15 2.70
CA LEU A 83 17.37 8.23 3.68
C LEU A 83 16.36 8.06 4.82
N MET A 84 15.53 7.02 4.82
CA MET A 84 14.48 6.79 5.82
C MET A 84 15.02 6.26 7.16
N ASN A 85 16.11 6.85 7.63
CA ASN A 85 16.82 6.54 8.86
C ASN A 85 17.36 5.10 8.93
N GLY A 86 17.21 4.23 7.92
CA GLY A 86 17.50 2.77 8.00
C GLY A 86 16.25 1.89 7.99
N ILE A 87 15.06 2.50 7.94
CA ILE A 87 14.00 2.20 6.96
C ILE A 87 14.27 1.07 5.96
N GLY A 88 14.78 1.50 4.80
CA GLY A 88 15.13 0.65 3.68
C GLY A 88 16.17 -0.42 4.02
N ALA A 89 17.14 -0.11 4.88
CA ALA A 89 18.16 -1.09 5.29
C ALA A 89 17.53 -2.31 5.99
N LEU A 90 16.62 -2.10 6.94
CA LEU A 90 15.89 -3.19 7.61
C LEU A 90 15.01 -3.99 6.63
N LEU A 91 14.41 -3.32 5.63
CA LEU A 91 13.65 -4.01 4.59
C LEU A 91 14.54 -4.89 3.69
N VAL A 92 15.77 -4.45 3.43
CA VAL A 92 16.79 -5.26 2.74
C VAL A 92 17.24 -6.43 3.61
N GLU A 93 17.51 -6.22 4.91
CA GLU A 93 17.84 -7.29 5.85
C GLU A 93 16.73 -8.37 5.90
N CYS A 94 15.45 -7.96 5.90
CA CYS A 94 14.32 -8.88 5.80
C CYS A 94 14.35 -9.73 4.51
N ILE A 95 14.77 -9.16 3.38
CA ILE A 95 14.89 -9.89 2.10
C ILE A 95 16.09 -10.83 2.11
N ASP A 96 17.20 -10.41 2.72
CA ASP A 96 18.45 -11.15 2.79
C ASP A 96 18.42 -12.27 3.86
N ALA A 97 17.42 -12.28 4.75
CA ALA A 97 17.11 -13.42 5.60
C ALA A 97 16.71 -14.69 4.82
N PHE A 98 16.31 -14.55 3.55
CA PHE A 98 15.94 -15.64 2.66
C PHE A 98 17.10 -15.98 1.71
N PRO A 99 17.35 -17.28 1.44
CA PRO A 99 18.39 -17.70 0.51
C PRO A 99 18.11 -17.19 -0.91
N VAL A 100 19.15 -17.08 -1.75
CA VAL A 100 19.00 -16.48 -3.08
C VAL A 100 18.03 -17.27 -3.98
N SER A 101 18.07 -18.61 -3.92
CA SER A 101 17.21 -19.47 -4.74
C SER A 101 15.96 -19.93 -3.98
N PHE A 102 14.86 -20.04 -4.72
CA PHE A 102 13.61 -20.58 -4.20
C PHE A 102 13.77 -22.03 -3.74
N ASP A 103 14.55 -22.84 -4.47
CA ASP A 103 14.78 -24.25 -4.15
C ASP A 103 15.51 -24.42 -2.81
N ALA A 104 16.54 -23.61 -2.54
CA ALA A 104 17.21 -23.62 -1.23
C ALA A 104 16.24 -23.26 -0.09
N TYR A 105 15.33 -22.31 -0.33
CA TYR A 105 14.29 -22.00 0.66
C TYR A 105 13.30 -23.14 0.85
N VAL A 106 12.95 -23.88 -0.20
CA VAL A 106 12.06 -25.04 -0.07
C VAL A 106 12.67 -26.14 0.80
N LEU A 107 13.99 -26.33 0.72
CA LEU A 107 14.74 -27.30 1.53
C LEU A 107 14.75 -26.94 3.02
N ASP A 108 14.92 -25.66 3.37
CA ASP A 108 14.92 -25.21 4.77
C ASP A 108 14.16 -23.89 4.98
N LYS A 109 12.83 -24.00 5.05
CA LYS A 109 11.95 -22.86 5.34
C LYS A 109 12.09 -22.36 6.77
N ALA A 110 12.45 -23.24 7.70
CA ALA A 110 12.49 -22.92 9.13
C ALA A 110 13.64 -21.96 9.43
N ALA A 111 14.83 -22.22 8.89
CA ALA A 111 15.98 -21.34 9.07
C ALA A 111 15.73 -19.93 8.51
N ALA A 112 15.17 -19.81 7.31
CA ALA A 112 14.88 -18.50 6.72
C ALA A 112 13.86 -17.70 7.56
N LYS A 113 12.81 -18.37 8.06
CA LYS A 113 11.81 -17.73 8.92
C LYS A 113 12.37 -17.32 10.28
N ALA A 114 13.25 -18.13 10.87
CA ALA A 114 13.94 -17.79 12.11
C ALA A 114 14.84 -16.56 11.93
N LYS A 115 15.63 -16.50 10.84
CA LYS A 115 16.45 -15.34 10.49
C LYS A 115 15.62 -14.07 10.26
N LEU A 116 14.42 -14.19 9.69
CA LEU A 116 13.53 -13.05 9.42
C LEU A 116 13.04 -12.35 10.70
N GLN A 117 12.99 -13.05 11.84
CA GLN A 117 12.33 -12.53 13.04
C GLN A 117 12.99 -11.25 13.55
N ASP A 118 14.33 -11.23 13.66
CA ASP A 118 15.09 -10.08 14.16
C ASP A 118 14.86 -8.80 13.34
N PRO A 119 15.09 -8.78 12.01
CA PRO A 119 14.89 -7.56 11.24
C PRO A 119 13.42 -7.12 11.21
N MET A 120 12.45 -8.04 11.30
CA MET A 120 11.02 -7.68 11.42
C MET A 120 10.68 -7.04 12.76
N VAL A 121 11.27 -7.48 13.87
CA VAL A 121 11.09 -6.84 15.19
C VAL A 121 11.68 -5.44 15.17
N ARG A 122 12.94 -5.30 14.71
CA ARG A 122 13.61 -4.01 14.60
C ARG A 122 12.87 -3.05 13.67
N LEU A 123 12.29 -3.56 12.57
CA LEU A 123 11.45 -2.76 11.67
C LEU A 123 10.19 -2.25 12.38
N ALA A 124 9.50 -3.10 13.14
CA ALA A 124 8.32 -2.69 13.90
C ALA A 124 8.68 -1.62 14.95
N GLU A 125 9.74 -1.83 15.73
CA GLU A 125 10.24 -0.86 16.71
C GLU A 125 10.56 0.50 16.07
N ARG A 126 11.18 0.47 14.89
CA ARG A 126 11.46 1.67 14.10
C ARG A 126 10.20 2.42 13.70
N LEU A 127 9.19 1.69 13.24
CA LEU A 127 7.93 2.24 12.76
C LEU A 127 7.00 2.69 13.89
N ARG A 128 7.21 2.28 15.15
CA ARG A 128 6.41 2.79 16.29
C ARG A 128 6.53 4.30 16.50
N ALA A 129 7.61 4.93 16.07
CA ALA A 129 7.75 6.37 16.16
C ALA A 129 6.80 7.06 15.14
N PRO A 130 5.82 7.87 15.58
CA PRO A 130 4.77 8.40 14.69
C PRO A 130 5.31 9.18 13.49
N GLY A 131 6.36 10.00 13.68
CA GLY A 131 7.02 10.72 12.59
C GLY A 131 7.65 9.81 11.53
N ARG A 132 8.22 8.66 11.97
CA ARG A 132 8.80 7.67 11.05
C ARG A 132 7.73 6.90 10.31
N LEU A 133 6.65 6.52 10.99
CA LEU A 133 5.50 5.87 10.34
C LEU A 133 4.87 6.78 9.30
N LYS A 134 4.63 8.05 9.64
CA LYS A 134 4.10 9.04 8.71
C LYS A 134 5.00 9.19 7.47
N GLY A 135 6.32 9.30 7.65
CA GLY A 135 7.28 9.34 6.55
C GLY A 135 7.25 8.07 5.69
N PHE A 136 7.15 6.90 6.33
CA PHE A 136 6.99 5.63 5.64
C PHE A 136 5.69 5.58 4.83
N ILE A 137 4.54 6.00 5.40
CA ILE A 137 3.25 6.06 4.69
C ILE A 137 3.32 7.03 3.50
N LEU A 138 3.91 8.21 3.67
CA LEU A 138 4.11 9.18 2.58
C LEU A 138 4.90 8.57 1.43
N LYS A 139 5.98 7.84 1.72
CA LYS A 139 6.72 7.15 0.67
C LYS A 139 5.96 5.97 0.07
N ALA A 140 5.37 5.13 0.92
CA ALA A 140 4.74 3.89 0.56
C ALA A 140 3.47 4.10 -0.28
N ILE A 141 2.65 5.12 0.02
CA ILE A 141 1.42 5.40 -0.73
C ILE A 141 1.66 6.49 -1.78
N PHE A 142 2.37 7.56 -1.43
CA PHE A 142 2.42 8.79 -2.22
C PHE A 142 3.76 9.08 -2.91
N ASN A 143 4.63 8.06 -2.98
CA ASN A 143 5.98 8.16 -3.53
C ASN A 143 6.83 9.32 -2.96
N GLY A 144 6.61 9.71 -1.69
CA GLY A 144 7.36 10.78 -1.05
C GLY A 144 6.82 12.18 -1.34
N GLY A 145 5.56 12.28 -1.76
CA GLY A 145 4.87 13.56 -2.00
C GLY A 145 4.62 13.87 -3.47
N GLU A 146 5.17 13.06 -4.39
CA GLU A 146 4.90 13.19 -5.83
C GLU A 146 3.44 12.89 -6.21
N VAL A 147 2.71 12.21 -5.33
CA VAL A 147 1.26 11.97 -5.46
C VAL A 147 0.54 12.85 -4.44
N ASN A 148 -0.39 13.68 -4.92
CA ASN A 148 -1.13 14.64 -4.13
C ASN A 148 -2.31 14.00 -3.39
N TYR A 149 -3.00 13.06 -4.04
CA TYR A 149 -4.24 12.49 -3.55
C TYR A 149 -4.25 10.97 -3.51
N LEU A 150 -4.91 10.42 -2.49
CA LEU A 150 -5.39 9.05 -2.50
C LEU A 150 -6.85 9.11 -2.97
N THR A 151 -7.12 8.57 -4.14
CA THR A 151 -8.48 8.40 -4.65
C THR A 151 -8.91 6.96 -4.47
N VAL A 152 -10.02 6.72 -3.78
CA VAL A 152 -10.54 5.36 -3.58
C VAL A 152 -11.92 5.21 -4.20
N LYS A 153 -12.10 4.20 -5.05
CA LYS A 153 -13.44 3.77 -5.45
C LYS A 153 -14.08 2.91 -4.36
N HIS A 154 -15.12 3.39 -3.68
CA HIS A 154 -15.82 2.69 -2.59
C HIS A 154 -17.33 2.88 -2.74
N GLN A 155 -18.11 1.80 -2.59
CA GLN A 155 -19.58 1.83 -2.72
C GLN A 155 -20.09 2.57 -3.98
N GLY A 156 -19.40 2.37 -5.11
CA GLY A 156 -19.76 2.98 -6.39
C GLY A 156 -19.25 4.40 -6.60
N LYS A 157 -18.78 5.11 -5.56
CA LYS A 157 -18.25 6.48 -5.67
C LYS A 157 -16.73 6.54 -5.54
N PHE A 158 -16.13 7.61 -6.04
CA PHE A 158 -14.73 7.96 -5.82
C PHE A 158 -14.61 8.93 -4.64
N HIS A 159 -13.75 8.60 -3.68
CA HIS A 159 -13.49 9.40 -2.50
C HIS A 159 -12.06 9.92 -2.55
N ILE A 160 -11.89 11.23 -2.48
CA ILE A 160 -10.60 11.90 -2.64
C ILE A 160 -10.11 12.43 -1.29
N PHE A 161 -8.91 11.99 -0.90
CA PHE A 161 -8.22 12.42 0.31
C PHE A 161 -6.86 13.01 -0.03
N HIS A 162 -6.49 14.12 0.61
CA HIS A 162 -5.17 14.72 0.43
C HIS A 162 -4.09 13.89 1.14
N ASN A 163 -2.89 13.81 0.55
CA ASN A 163 -1.81 12.97 1.04
C ASN A 163 -1.42 13.26 2.50
N THR A 164 -1.45 14.53 2.91
CA THR A 164 -1.13 14.94 4.29
C THR A 164 -2.13 14.39 5.28
N ASP A 165 -3.42 14.42 4.95
CA ASP A 165 -4.48 13.95 5.85
C ASP A 165 -4.39 12.44 6.02
N VAL A 166 -4.21 11.72 4.91
CA VAL A 166 -4.02 10.26 4.94
C VAL A 166 -2.77 9.89 5.73
N ALA A 167 -1.65 10.58 5.51
CA ALA A 167 -0.40 10.31 6.22
C ALA A 167 -0.47 10.65 7.71
N ASN A 168 -1.23 11.68 8.10
CA ASN A 168 -1.49 11.98 9.50
C ASN A 168 -2.31 10.86 10.15
N VAL A 169 -3.44 10.49 9.56
CA VAL A 169 -4.34 9.46 10.09
C VAL A 169 -3.65 8.09 10.16
N PHE A 170 -2.94 7.68 9.11
CA PHE A 170 -2.20 6.42 9.10
C PHE A 170 -0.87 6.49 9.88
N GLY A 171 -0.43 7.68 10.27
CA GLY A 171 0.71 7.88 11.17
C GLY A 171 0.40 7.53 12.63
N GLU A 172 -0.87 7.30 12.96
CA GLU A 172 -1.35 6.98 14.31
C GLU A 172 -1.58 5.47 14.54
N PHE A 173 -1.22 4.60 13.59
CA PHE A 173 -1.39 3.16 13.79
C PHE A 173 -0.55 2.64 14.96
N GLU A 174 -1.13 1.72 15.73
CA GLU A 174 -0.40 0.87 16.65
C GLU A 174 0.44 -0.12 15.83
N ILE A 175 1.75 -0.16 16.09
CA ILE A 175 2.69 -1.04 15.38
C ILE A 175 3.12 -2.20 16.28
N CYS A 176 2.84 -3.43 15.81
CA CYS A 176 3.26 -4.65 16.48
C CYS A 176 3.68 -5.73 15.47
N ASN A 177 4.31 -6.80 15.95
CA ASN A 177 4.62 -7.96 15.11
C ASN A 177 3.51 -9.02 15.18
N SER A 178 3.45 -9.89 14.16
CA SER A 178 2.55 -11.06 14.17
C SER A 178 2.96 -12.09 15.22
N LEU A 179 2.00 -12.67 15.94
CA LEU A 179 2.23 -13.78 16.87
C LEU A 179 2.07 -15.15 16.19
N ALA A 180 2.77 -16.17 16.72
CA ALA A 180 2.49 -17.56 16.39
C ALA A 180 1.20 -17.98 17.12
N ARG A 181 0.18 -18.43 16.37
CA ARG A 181 -1.13 -18.78 16.95
C ARG A 181 -1.45 -20.26 16.86
N LYS A 182 -0.74 -20.99 16.00
CA LYS A 182 -0.91 -22.42 15.80
C LYS A 182 0.44 -23.11 15.88
N GLU A 183 0.40 -24.40 16.17
CA GLU A 183 1.58 -25.24 16.10
C GLU A 183 2.24 -25.14 14.72
N GLY A 184 3.56 -24.93 14.70
CA GLY A 184 4.35 -24.71 13.49
C GLY A 184 4.31 -23.30 12.91
N ASP A 185 3.54 -22.36 13.49
CA ASP A 185 3.69 -20.94 13.16
C ASP A 185 4.97 -20.37 13.78
N VAL A 186 5.66 -19.52 13.03
CA VAL A 186 6.81 -18.76 13.53
C VAL A 186 6.31 -17.34 13.83
N PRO A 187 6.58 -16.75 15.01
CA PRO A 187 6.19 -15.38 15.29
C PRO A 187 7.08 -14.39 14.53
N ASN A 188 6.72 -13.11 14.57
CA ASN A 188 7.50 -12.00 13.99
C ASN A 188 7.76 -12.09 12.48
N GLN A 189 6.85 -12.72 11.73
CA GLN A 189 6.94 -12.83 10.27
C GLN A 189 6.32 -11.63 9.53
N LYS A 190 5.57 -10.78 10.25
CA LYS A 190 4.95 -9.57 9.73
C LYS A 190 5.09 -8.43 10.71
N VAL A 191 5.11 -7.21 10.17
CA VAL A 191 4.77 -5.98 10.90
C VAL A 191 3.30 -5.66 10.63
N LEU A 192 2.52 -5.50 11.69
CA LEU A 192 1.09 -5.21 11.66
C LEU A 192 0.87 -3.73 12.01
N LEU A 193 0.01 -3.09 11.23
CA LEU A 193 -0.47 -1.73 11.49
C LEU A 193 -1.91 -1.88 11.97
N ARG A 194 -2.19 -1.53 13.24
CA ARG A 194 -3.47 -1.75 13.91
C ARG A 194 -4.15 -0.44 14.27
N TRP A 195 -5.47 -0.46 14.23
CA TRP A 195 -6.33 0.61 14.72
C TRP A 195 -7.43 -0.03 15.58
N ASN A 196 -7.65 0.50 16.79
CA ASN A 196 -8.58 -0.05 17.78
C ASN A 196 -8.39 -1.56 18.03
N GLY A 197 -7.14 -2.00 18.14
CA GLY A 197 -6.81 -3.41 18.35
C GLY A 197 -7.07 -4.30 17.13
N VAL A 198 -7.39 -3.76 15.96
CA VAL A 198 -7.72 -4.52 14.76
C VAL A 198 -6.70 -4.24 13.66
N ASN A 199 -6.23 -5.29 12.97
CA ASN A 199 -5.28 -5.15 11.87
C ASN A 199 -5.88 -4.36 10.69
N VAL A 200 -5.19 -3.32 10.24
CA VAL A 200 -5.54 -2.54 9.05
C VAL A 200 -4.48 -2.73 7.96
N GLY A 201 -3.20 -2.80 8.32
CA GLY A 201 -2.09 -3.00 7.37
C GLY A 201 -1.16 -4.13 7.77
N GLU A 202 -0.46 -4.70 6.79
CA GLU A 202 0.52 -5.77 6.97
C GLU A 202 1.73 -5.55 6.05
N ILE A 203 2.93 -5.49 6.62
CA ILE A 203 4.21 -5.57 5.90
C ILE A 203 4.77 -6.98 6.13
N GLU A 204 5.04 -7.72 5.06
CA GLU A 204 5.51 -9.10 5.14
C GLU A 204 6.39 -9.47 3.95
N MET A 205 7.17 -10.55 4.11
CA MET A 205 7.88 -11.18 3.01
C MET A 205 6.93 -12.03 2.15
N ARG A 206 7.03 -11.85 0.82
CA ARG A 206 6.47 -12.75 -0.18
C ARG A 206 7.50 -13.81 -0.57
N ASN A 207 7.11 -15.06 -0.34
CA ASN A 207 7.97 -16.23 -0.51
C ASN A 207 7.18 -17.49 -0.93
N ASP A 208 5.98 -17.33 -1.49
CA ASP A 208 5.06 -18.43 -1.79
C ASP A 208 5.08 -18.90 -3.25
N SER A 209 5.89 -18.28 -4.11
CA SER A 209 6.08 -18.71 -5.50
C SER A 209 7.45 -18.29 -6.02
N ILE A 210 7.93 -18.97 -7.07
CA ILE A 210 9.16 -18.62 -7.78
C ILE A 210 9.09 -17.23 -8.44
N ILE A 211 7.90 -16.81 -8.89
CA ILE A 211 7.68 -15.51 -9.55
C ILE A 211 7.80 -14.37 -8.54
N HIS A 212 7.16 -14.55 -7.37
CA HIS A 212 7.11 -13.58 -6.28
C HIS A 212 7.88 -14.10 -5.06
N TYR A 213 9.17 -14.33 -5.28
CA TYR A 213 10.11 -14.75 -4.25
C TYR A 213 11.00 -13.56 -3.85
N ARG A 214 11.25 -13.40 -2.55
CA ARG A 214 12.13 -12.35 -1.99
C ARG A 214 11.66 -10.93 -2.27
N GLU A 215 10.35 -10.71 -2.10
CA GLU A 215 9.73 -9.40 -2.24
C GLU A 215 9.08 -8.97 -0.93
N ILE A 216 9.23 -7.71 -0.53
CA ILE A 216 8.44 -7.15 0.57
C ILE A 216 7.10 -6.72 0.01
N ARG A 217 6.03 -7.18 0.64
CA ARG A 217 4.67 -6.77 0.36
C ARG A 217 4.12 -5.91 1.48
N PHE A 218 3.55 -4.76 1.12
CA PHE A 218 2.73 -3.97 2.03
C PHE A 218 1.29 -3.97 1.54
N ASN A 219 0.38 -4.51 2.34
CA ASN A 219 -1.06 -4.51 2.06
C ASN A 219 -1.84 -3.75 3.12
N MET A 220 -3.00 -3.23 2.73
CA MET A 220 -4.01 -2.72 3.64
C MET A 220 -5.37 -3.39 3.41
N ILE A 221 -6.13 -3.61 4.47
CA ILE A 221 -7.49 -4.15 4.45
C ILE A 221 -8.44 -3.00 4.15
N LYS A 222 -8.97 -2.97 2.94
CA LYS A 222 -9.72 -1.83 2.41
C LYS A 222 -10.88 -1.39 3.31
N PRO A 223 -11.80 -2.28 3.75
CA PRO A 223 -12.94 -1.85 4.54
C PRO A 223 -12.54 -1.11 5.81
N ARG A 224 -11.52 -1.62 6.52
CA ARG A 224 -11.01 -1.03 7.77
C ARG A 224 -10.24 0.27 7.53
N ALA A 225 -9.47 0.32 6.45
CA ALA A 225 -8.78 1.54 6.06
C ALA A 225 -9.78 2.65 5.70
N MET A 226 -10.86 2.32 4.98
CA MET A 226 -11.92 3.27 4.64
C MET A 226 -12.71 3.73 5.85
N GLU A 227 -13.07 2.82 6.74
CA GLU A 227 -13.72 3.15 8.02
C GLU A 227 -12.88 4.16 8.82
N LEU A 228 -11.59 3.89 8.97
CA LEU A 228 -10.66 4.81 9.62
C LEU A 228 -10.62 6.17 8.91
N LEU A 229 -10.43 6.20 7.59
CA LEU A 229 -10.37 7.46 6.83
C LEU A 229 -11.65 8.29 6.98
N PHE A 230 -12.83 7.68 6.86
CA PHE A 230 -14.10 8.38 7.03
C PHE A 230 -14.33 8.86 8.46
N SER A 231 -13.89 8.11 9.46
CA SER A 231 -14.02 8.51 10.88
C SER A 231 -13.12 9.69 11.27
N LYS A 232 -12.02 9.92 10.54
CA LYS A 232 -11.00 10.91 10.90
C LYS A 232 -10.90 12.08 9.93
N ILE A 233 -11.27 11.89 8.68
CA ILE A 233 -11.19 12.91 7.63
C ILE A 233 -12.62 13.26 7.22
N PRO A 234 -13.13 14.46 7.58
CA PRO A 234 -14.51 14.82 7.31
C PRO A 234 -14.77 14.99 5.82
N HIS A 235 -15.96 14.59 5.37
CA HIS A 235 -16.50 14.99 4.08
C HIS A 235 -16.60 16.53 4.02
N LYS A 236 -16.33 17.10 2.85
CA LYS A 236 -16.34 18.55 2.64
C LYS A 236 -17.24 18.98 1.50
N SER A 237 -17.15 18.29 0.37
CA SER A 237 -17.91 18.65 -0.83
C SER A 237 -18.10 17.47 -1.77
N THR A 238 -19.04 17.64 -2.69
CA THR A 238 -19.34 16.71 -3.77
C THR A 238 -19.00 17.39 -5.10
N PHE A 239 -18.03 16.85 -5.84
CA PHE A 239 -17.54 17.43 -7.10
C PHE A 239 -18.38 17.00 -8.31
N SER A 240 -18.86 15.75 -8.29
CA SER A 240 -19.87 15.19 -9.19
C SER A 240 -20.69 14.16 -8.42
N PRO A 241 -21.83 13.66 -8.94
CA PRO A 241 -22.59 12.59 -8.28
C PRO A 241 -21.75 11.34 -7.93
N MET A 242 -20.62 11.15 -8.63
CA MET A 242 -19.69 10.03 -8.46
C MET A 242 -18.41 10.39 -7.68
N VAL A 243 -18.15 11.66 -7.37
CA VAL A 243 -16.87 12.11 -6.78
C VAL A 243 -17.12 12.94 -5.52
N GLU A 244 -16.66 12.40 -4.39
CA GLU A 244 -16.75 12.99 -3.05
C GLU A 244 -15.36 13.43 -2.57
N VAL A 245 -15.27 14.60 -1.95
CA VAL A 245 -14.01 15.24 -1.55
C VAL A 245 -13.96 15.42 -0.04
N TYR A 246 -12.81 15.06 0.56
CA TYR A 246 -12.62 15.00 1.99
C TYR A 246 -11.44 15.87 2.46
N GLY A 247 -11.54 16.37 3.69
CA GLY A 247 -10.44 17.03 4.39
C GLY A 247 -9.83 18.22 3.63
N ALA A 248 -8.50 18.27 3.59
CA ALA A 248 -7.73 19.31 2.92
C ALA A 248 -7.78 19.23 1.39
N ALA A 249 -8.28 18.12 0.81
CA ALA A 249 -8.38 17.99 -0.65
C ALA A 249 -9.34 19.03 -1.23
N ASP A 250 -10.42 19.35 -0.51
CA ASP A 250 -11.43 20.35 -0.87
C ASP A 250 -10.85 21.73 -1.16
N LYS A 251 -9.74 22.06 -0.49
CA LYS A 251 -9.07 23.34 -0.73
C LYS A 251 -8.53 23.42 -2.14
N ARG A 252 -8.02 22.33 -2.74
CA ARG A 252 -7.21 22.34 -3.97
C ARG A 252 -7.86 21.65 -5.16
N PHE A 253 -8.50 20.52 -4.91
CA PHE A 253 -9.14 19.71 -5.93
C PHE A 253 -10.30 20.47 -6.60
N GLY A 254 -10.45 20.33 -7.92
CA GLY A 254 -11.55 20.93 -8.69
C GLY A 254 -11.38 22.41 -9.06
N ARG A 255 -10.34 23.10 -8.59
CA ARG A 255 -10.11 24.54 -8.84
C ARG A 255 -10.07 24.95 -10.32
N TRP A 256 -9.77 24.02 -11.23
CA TRP A 256 -9.77 24.28 -12.68
C TRP A 256 -11.17 24.60 -13.22
N ARG A 257 -12.25 24.16 -12.56
CA ARG A 257 -13.63 24.48 -12.97
C ARG A 257 -14.01 25.94 -12.70
N ALA A 258 -13.46 26.55 -11.66
CA ALA A 258 -13.73 27.95 -11.33
C ALA A 258 -13.04 28.94 -12.28
N LYS A 259 -12.15 28.47 -13.17
CA LYS A 259 -11.43 29.28 -14.16
C LYS A 259 -12.04 29.20 -15.57
N ARG A 260 -13.21 28.58 -15.73
CA ARG A 260 -13.96 28.50 -16.99
C ARG A 260 -15.20 29.37 -16.94
#